data_AF-A0A976HU91-F1
#
_entry.id   AF-A0A976HU91-F1
#
_cell.length_a   1.000
_cell.length_b   1.000
_cell.length_c   1.000
_cell.angle_alpha   90.00
_cell.angle_beta   90.00
_cell.angle_gamma   90.00
#
_symmetry.space_group_name_H-M   'P 1'
#
loop_
_entity.id
_entity.type
_entity.pdbx_description
1 polymer ?
#
loop_
_entity_poly.entity_id
_entity_poly.type
_entity_poly.pdbx_seq_one_letter_code
_entity_poly.pdbx_strand_id
1 'polypeptide(L)'
;MANSFDIPLKGSATETLAKAKEVLENGNGQMTGSDTSGTFSVPAGLGKVKGTYEVGNNLLKITITNKPIYVSANMIEEMLKKHIS
;
A
#
# COMPACT_ATOMS: atom_id res chain seq x y z
N MET A 1 8.46 0.18 -15.56
CA MET A 1 8.58 -0.98 -14.64
C MET A 1 7.58 -0.82 -13.50
N ALA A 2 6.51 -1.61 -13.50
CA ALA A 2 5.67 -1.80 -12.32
C ALA A 2 6.52 -2.57 -11.29
N ASN A 3 6.57 -2.07 -10.05
CA ASN A 3 7.22 -2.77 -8.94
C ASN A 3 6.12 -3.37 -8.10
N SER A 4 6.18 -4.68 -7.90
CA SER A 4 5.29 -5.42 -7.01
C SER A 4 6.11 -6.11 -5.94
N PHE A 5 5.68 -6.01 -4.69
CA PHE A 5 6.32 -6.65 -3.55
C PHE A 5 5.26 -7.29 -2.66
N ASP A 6 5.65 -8.39 -2.03
CA ASP A 6 4.81 -9.15 -1.11
C ASP A 6 5.26 -8.91 0.33
N ILE A 7 4.28 -8.54 1.16
CA ILE A 7 4.48 -8.34 2.59
C ILE A 7 3.80 -9.51 3.31
N PRO A 8 4.55 -10.35 4.05
CA PRO A 8 3.94 -11.38 4.88
C PRO A 8 3.19 -10.72 6.03
N LEU A 9 1.88 -10.98 6.13
CA LEU A 9 1.02 -10.41 7.16
C LEU A 9 1.13 -11.27 8.41
N LYS A 10 1.61 -10.74 9.54
CA LYS A 10 1.56 -11.51 10.81
C LYS A 10 0.19 -11.29 11.49
N GLY A 11 -0.87 -11.89 10.96
CA GLY A 11 -2.21 -11.85 11.55
C GLY A 11 -3.35 -11.78 10.52
N SER A 12 -4.55 -11.41 10.99
CA SER A 12 -5.72 -11.20 10.13
C SER A 12 -5.45 -10.10 9.11
N ALA A 13 -5.41 -10.46 7.83
CA ALA A 13 -5.13 -9.51 6.76
C ALA A 13 -6.06 -8.30 6.74
N THR A 14 -7.33 -8.52 7.11
CA THR A 14 -8.35 -7.49 7.26
C THR A 14 -7.96 -6.43 8.29
N GLU A 15 -7.40 -6.82 9.44
CA GLU A 15 -6.99 -5.88 10.49
C GLU A 15 -5.75 -5.08 10.07
N THR A 16 -4.80 -5.74 9.41
CA THR A 16 -3.61 -5.05 8.89
C THR A 16 -3.98 -4.09 7.77
N LEU A 17 -4.90 -4.46 6.89
CA LEU A 17 -5.43 -3.60 5.83
C LEU A 17 -6.21 -2.42 6.41
N ALA A 18 -7.04 -2.65 7.42
CA ALA A 18 -7.79 -1.57 8.08
C ALA A 18 -6.82 -0.54 8.70
N LYS A 19 -5.79 -1.01 9.43
CA LYS A 19 -4.72 -0.13 9.94
C LYS A 19 -3.97 0.58 8.83
N ALA A 20 -3.56 -0.15 7.78
CA ALA A 20 -2.87 0.45 6.64
C ALA A 20 -3.73 1.52 5.97
N LYS A 21 -5.05 1.27 5.83
CA LYS A 21 -6.01 2.22 5.29
C LYS A 21 -6.14 3.46 6.16
N GLU A 22 -6.41 3.30 7.47
CA GLU A 22 -6.53 4.43 8.40
C GLU A 22 -5.31 5.33 8.36
N VAL A 23 -4.13 4.71 8.28
CA VAL A 23 -2.87 5.42 8.24
C VAL A 23 -2.62 6.10 6.89
N LEU A 24 -2.98 5.44 5.78
CA LEU A 24 -2.97 6.07 4.45
C LEU A 24 -3.92 7.26 4.41
N GLU A 25 -5.13 7.14 4.96
CA GLU A 25 -6.11 8.23 5.04
C GLU A 25 -5.61 9.38 5.93
N ASN A 26 -4.92 9.08 7.03
CA ASN A 26 -4.25 10.08 7.87
C ASN A 26 -3.19 10.86 7.07
N GLY A 27 -2.45 10.18 6.19
CA GLY A 27 -1.47 10.75 5.27
C GLY A 27 -2.06 11.46 4.04
N ASN A 28 -3.34 11.83 4.02
CA ASN A 28 -4.06 12.37 2.84
C ASN A 28 -4.12 11.39 1.64
N GLY A 29 -3.82 10.13 1.87
CA GLY A 29 -4.02 9.04 0.93
C GLY A 29 -5.45 8.52 0.95
N GLN A 30 -5.74 7.62 0.01
CA GLN A 30 -7.02 6.94 -0.11
C GLN A 30 -6.76 5.48 -0.47
N MET A 31 -7.54 4.59 0.12
CA MET A 31 -7.55 3.17 -0.23
C MET A 31 -8.97 2.81 -0.63
N THR A 32 -9.12 2.28 -1.85
CA THR A 32 -10.40 1.97 -2.48
C THR A 32 -10.39 0.51 -2.91
N GLY A 33 -11.12 -0.32 -2.18
CA GLY A 33 -11.24 -1.75 -2.45
C GLY A 33 -11.80 -2.51 -1.24
N SER A 34 -11.69 -3.83 -1.30
CA SER A 34 -12.15 -4.78 -0.28
C SER A 34 -10.99 -5.28 0.59
N ASP A 35 -11.32 -6.12 1.58
CA ASP A 35 -10.41 -6.72 2.54
C ASP A 35 -9.43 -7.74 1.91
N THR A 36 -9.67 -8.09 0.65
CA THR A 36 -8.86 -9.04 -0.12
C THR A 36 -8.18 -8.44 -1.34
N SER A 37 -8.66 -7.32 -1.89
CA SER A 37 -8.01 -6.68 -3.04
C SER A 37 -8.59 -5.31 -3.31
N GLY A 38 -7.79 -4.45 -3.92
CA GLY A 38 -8.20 -3.09 -4.20
C GLY A 38 -7.11 -2.23 -4.83
N THR A 39 -7.38 -0.93 -4.81
CA THR A 39 -6.49 0.14 -5.26
C THR A 39 -6.17 1.06 -4.10
N PHE A 40 -4.99 1.66 -4.11
CA PHE A 40 -4.62 2.70 -3.17
C PHE A 40 -3.98 3.87 -3.92
N SER A 41 -4.13 5.06 -3.37
CA SER A 41 -3.61 6.30 -3.90
C SER A 41 -3.13 7.17 -2.75
N VAL A 42 -1.82 7.33 -2.61
CA VAL A 42 -1.21 8.14 -1.53
C VAL A 42 -0.47 9.35 -2.11
N PRO A 43 -0.68 10.56 -1.58
CA PRO A 43 0.14 11.71 -1.95
C PRO A 43 1.57 11.48 -1.42
N ALA A 44 2.53 11.58 -2.33
CA ALA A 44 3.95 11.47 -2.01
C ALA A 44 4.59 12.77 -2.51
N GLY A 45 4.69 13.79 -1.66
CA GLY A 45 5.22 15.11 -2.03
C GLY A 45 4.38 15.81 -3.11
N LEU A 46 4.99 16.11 -4.26
CA LEU A 46 4.42 16.90 -5.37
C LEU A 46 3.44 16.13 -6.29
N GLY A 47 2.96 14.97 -5.88
CA GLY A 47 2.21 14.06 -6.74
C GLY A 47 1.64 12.89 -5.96
N LYS A 48 0.98 11.98 -6.67
CA LYS A 48 0.24 10.86 -6.07
C LYS A 48 0.79 9.54 -6.59
N VAL A 49 1.14 8.65 -5.67
CA VAL A 49 1.42 7.24 -5.97
C VAL A 49 0.09 6.52 -6.02
N LYS A 50 -0.18 5.79 -7.10
CA LYS A 50 -1.30 4.86 -7.20
C LYS A 50 -0.80 3.44 -7.38
N GLY A 51 -1.42 2.51 -6.70
CA GLY A 51 -1.16 1.10 -6.83
C GLY A 51 -2.40 0.26 -6.59
N THR A 52 -2.24 -1.04 -6.75
CA THR A 52 -3.20 -2.05 -6.33
C THR A 52 -2.62 -2.89 -5.22
N TYR A 53 -3.49 -3.45 -4.39
CA TYR A 53 -3.12 -4.39 -3.35
C TYR A 53 -3.99 -5.64 -3.49
N GLU A 54 -3.43 -6.78 -3.17
CA GLU A 54 -4.12 -8.06 -3.11
C GLU A 54 -3.64 -8.83 -1.88
N VAL A 55 -4.58 -9.38 -1.14
CA VAL A 55 -4.35 -10.24 0.00
C VAL A 55 -4.75 -11.65 -0.39
N GLY A 56 -3.81 -12.58 -0.25
CA GLY A 56 -4.06 -14.01 -0.42
C GLY A 56 -3.05 -14.81 0.39
N ASN A 57 -3.48 -15.94 0.96
CA ASN A 57 -2.60 -16.83 1.72
C ASN A 57 -1.73 -16.11 2.78
N ASN A 58 -2.32 -15.16 3.52
CA ASN A 58 -1.62 -14.43 4.58
C ASN A 58 -0.43 -13.59 4.05
N LEU A 59 -0.47 -13.20 2.76
CA LEU A 59 0.47 -12.32 2.08
C LEU A 59 -0.30 -11.14 1.47
N LEU A 60 0.24 -9.94 1.65
CA LEU A 60 -0.23 -8.71 1.01
C LEU A 60 0.69 -8.40 -0.17
N LYS A 61 0.22 -8.69 -1.38
CA LYS A 61 0.89 -8.27 -2.62
C LYS A 61 0.48 -6.84 -2.95
N ILE A 62 1.44 -5.93 -2.92
CA ILE A 62 1.29 -4.54 -3.37
C ILE A 62 1.86 -4.44 -4.78
N THR A 63 1.14 -3.82 -5.71
CA THR A 63 1.58 -3.57 -7.09
C THR A 63 1.47 -2.09 -7.40
N ILE A 64 2.59 -1.43 -7.68
CA ILE A 64 2.61 -0.01 -8.00
C ILE A 64 2.33 0.19 -9.51
N THR A 65 1.12 0.64 -9.83
CA THR A 65 0.67 0.88 -11.21
C THR A 65 1.10 2.26 -11.71
N ASN A 66 1.07 3.27 -10.85
CA ASN A 66 1.45 4.64 -11.19
C ASN A 66 2.31 5.21 -10.06
N LYS A 67 3.61 5.37 -10.32
CA LYS A 67 4.50 6.09 -9.41
C LYS A 67 4.97 7.38 -10.07
N PRO A 68 5.04 8.48 -9.32
CA PRO A 68 5.79 9.62 -9.77
C PRO A 68 7.26 9.21 -9.97
N ILE A 69 7.90 9.77 -10.99
CA ILE A 69 9.30 9.45 -11.34
C ILE A 69 10.28 9.74 -10.19
N TYR A 70 9.93 10.67 -9.30
CA TYR A 70 10.71 11.03 -8.12
C TYR A 70 10.48 10.11 -6.90
N VAL A 71 9.46 9.24 -6.92
CA VAL A 71 9.20 8.29 -5.83
C VAL A 71 9.72 6.90 -6.23
N SER A 72 10.65 6.40 -5.42
CA SER A 72 11.18 5.04 -5.54
C SER A 72 10.26 4.05 -4.83
N ALA A 73 10.20 2.82 -5.35
CA ALA A 73 9.46 1.73 -4.71
C ALA A 73 9.88 1.54 -3.25
N ASN A 74 11.19 1.66 -2.96
CA ASN A 74 11.74 1.65 -1.61
C ASN A 74 11.09 2.67 -0.65
N MET A 75 10.76 3.89 -1.08
CA MET A 75 10.09 4.85 -0.17
C MET A 75 8.68 4.39 0.19
N ILE A 76 7.96 3.82 -0.78
CA ILE A 76 6.60 3.33 -0.58
C ILE A 76 6.63 2.10 0.34
N GLU A 77 7.58 1.20 0.11
CA GLU A 77 7.85 0.06 0.99
C GLU A 77 8.21 0.51 2.42
N GLU A 78 9.14 1.45 2.58
CA GLU A 78 9.54 1.97 3.89
C GLU A 78 8.37 2.66 4.61
N MET A 79 7.56 3.45 3.90
CA MET A 79 6.36 4.06 4.48
C MET A 79 5.34 3.01 4.95
N LEU A 80 5.07 2.00 4.12
CA LEU A 80 4.17 0.90 4.48
C LEU A 80 4.75 0.09 5.64
N LYS A 81 6.02 -0.30 5.59
CA LYS A 81 6.71 -1.02 6.68
C LYS A 81 6.68 -0.26 7.99
N LYS A 82 6.92 1.06 7.96
CA LYS A 82 6.97 1.91 9.16
C LYS A 82 5.59 2.11 9.79
N HIS A 83 4.53 1.96 9.02
CA HIS A 83 3.16 2.09 9.50
C HIS A 83 2.47 0.75 9.84
N ILE A 84 2.99 -0.36 9.31
CA ILE A 84 2.51 -1.71 9.60
C ILE A 84 3.29 -2.37 10.77
N SER A 85 4.51 -1.91 11.09
CA SER A 85 5.31 -2.41 12.24
C SER A 85 4.90 -1.83 13.58
#